data_AF-A0A961D686-F1
#
_entry.id   AF-A0A961D686-F1
#
_cell.length_a   1.000
_cell.length_b   1.000
_cell.length_c   1.000
_cell.angle_alpha   90.00
_cell.angle_beta   90.00
_cell.angle_gamma   90.00
#
_symmetry.space_group_name_H-M   'P 1'
#
loop_
_entity.id
_entity.type
_entity.pdbx_description
1 polymer ?
#
loop_
_entity_poly.entity_id
_entity_poly.type
_entity_poly.pdbx_seq_one_letter_code
_entity_poly.pdbx_strand_id
1 'polypeptide(L)'
;AKSGVFLSVLGFGTGNLKDRTMETLADKGNGNYAYIDSLSEARKVLVEQMSGTLVTIAKDVKIQVEFNPAAVRSYRLIGYENRMLAKEDFNDDTKDAGEIGAGHSVVALYEVVPANLPPGAEPRPAVDSLKYQAPAISPAQLAEAAKSGETMTVKLRYKEPDGDLSKLIEMPVKDEGKTLTASSDEYKFSAAVAGFGLLLRDSAYKGTLSWETVRRLAIDGKGADKLGYRGEFLQLIDKARGLKETRP
;
A
#
# COMPACT_ATOMS: atom_id res chain seq x y z
N ALA A 1 11.26 7.82 19.53
CA ALA A 1 10.09 7.99 20.41
C ALA A 1 10.43 8.17 21.90
N LYS A 2 11.07 7.20 22.59
CA LYS A 2 11.28 7.22 24.06
C LYS A 2 11.95 8.48 24.65
N SER A 3 12.80 9.17 23.90
CA SER A 3 13.47 10.41 24.33
C SER A 3 12.79 11.69 23.82
N GLY A 4 11.67 11.58 23.09
CA GLY A 4 11.00 12.72 22.43
C GLY A 4 11.77 13.33 21.26
N VAL A 5 12.92 12.75 20.86
CA VAL A 5 13.74 13.21 19.74
C VAL A 5 13.46 12.36 18.51
N PHE A 6 13.17 13.02 17.40
CA PHE A 6 12.97 12.42 16.07
C PHE A 6 14.08 12.90 15.11
N LEU A 7 14.61 12.00 14.27
CA LEU A 7 15.66 12.32 13.30
C LEU A 7 15.14 12.24 11.87
N SER A 8 14.97 13.38 11.22
CA SER A 8 14.70 13.45 9.78
C SER A 8 16.00 13.66 9.00
N VAL A 9 16.17 12.94 7.90
CA VAL A 9 17.37 12.98 7.05
C VAL A 9 16.97 13.45 5.65
N LEU A 10 17.58 14.54 5.19
CA LEU A 10 17.35 15.11 3.86
C LEU A 10 18.62 14.96 3.01
N GLY A 11 18.56 14.10 1.99
CA GLY A 11 19.61 13.96 0.99
C GLY A 11 19.38 14.93 -0.17
N PHE A 12 20.44 15.58 -0.67
CA PHE A 12 20.36 16.46 -1.84
C PHE A 12 21.35 16.00 -2.90
N GLY A 13 20.91 15.85 -4.15
CA GLY A 13 21.79 15.49 -5.27
C GLY A 13 21.08 14.88 -6.47
N THR A 14 21.85 14.43 -7.46
CA THR A 14 21.36 13.86 -8.72
C THR A 14 21.90 12.44 -9.01
N GLY A 15 22.45 11.74 -8.00
CA GLY A 15 23.13 10.45 -8.16
C GLY A 15 22.95 9.46 -6.99
N ASN A 16 23.57 8.28 -7.09
CA ASN A 16 23.42 7.19 -6.09
C ASN A 16 24.11 7.53 -4.77
N LEU A 17 23.33 8.06 -3.83
CA LEU A 17 23.77 8.56 -2.54
C LEU A 17 23.25 7.63 -1.46
N LYS A 18 24.03 6.61 -1.06
CA LYS A 18 23.87 5.76 0.14
C LYS A 18 22.45 5.72 0.76
N ASP A 19 21.46 5.47 -0.09
CA ASP A 19 20.05 5.74 0.19
C ASP A 19 19.58 4.91 1.39
N ARG A 20 19.97 3.64 1.34
CA ARG A 20 19.81 2.66 2.40
C ARG A 20 20.37 3.10 3.74
N THR A 21 21.51 3.80 3.77
CA THR A 21 22.11 4.26 5.04
C THR A 21 21.31 5.41 5.65
N MET A 22 20.86 6.36 4.82
CA MET A 22 20.07 7.49 5.28
C MET A 22 18.67 7.07 5.72
N GLU A 23 18.03 6.17 4.97
CA GLU A 23 16.77 5.53 5.36
C GLU A 23 16.91 4.81 6.71
N THR A 24 17.95 3.97 6.88
CA THR A 24 18.19 3.25 8.14
C THR A 24 18.36 4.21 9.33
N LEU A 25 19.01 5.37 9.13
CA LEU A 25 19.21 6.36 10.19
C LEU A 25 17.89 7.04 10.58
N ALA A 26 17.09 7.44 9.59
CA ALA A 26 15.79 8.05 9.81
C ALA A 26 14.82 7.08 10.51
N ASP A 27 14.75 5.83 10.03
CA ASP A 27 13.91 4.78 10.62
C ASP A 27 14.28 4.54 12.10
N LYS A 28 15.57 4.40 12.42
CA LYS A 28 16.03 4.25 13.83
C LYS A 28 15.77 5.50 14.67
N GLY A 29 15.70 6.66 14.05
CA GLY A 29 15.35 7.92 14.69
C GLY A 29 13.87 8.21 14.71
N ASN A 30 13.01 7.29 14.25
CA ASN A 30 11.56 7.49 14.08
C ASN A 30 11.17 8.71 13.23
N GLY A 31 12.10 9.24 12.42
CA GLY A 31 11.85 10.40 11.58
C GLY A 31 11.71 10.04 10.11
N ASN A 32 11.71 11.05 9.25
CA ASN A 32 11.45 10.88 7.83
C ASN A 32 12.73 10.99 7.01
N TYR A 33 12.84 10.18 5.96
CA TYR A 33 13.88 10.32 4.96
C TYR A 33 13.28 10.89 3.67
N ALA A 34 13.96 11.86 3.07
CA ALA A 34 13.63 12.36 1.74
C ALA A 34 14.88 12.66 0.92
N TYR A 35 14.81 12.35 -0.37
CA TYR A 35 15.83 12.69 -1.35
C TYR A 35 15.32 13.81 -2.25
N ILE A 36 16.06 14.90 -2.31
CA ILE A 36 15.69 16.12 -3.03
C ILE A 36 16.66 16.30 -4.21
N ASP A 37 16.17 16.00 -5.40
CA ASP A 37 16.91 16.13 -6.67
C ASP A 37 16.46 17.30 -7.53
N SER A 38 15.35 17.92 -7.16
CA SER A 38 14.71 18.98 -7.92
C SER A 38 14.06 20.02 -6.99
N LEU A 39 13.85 21.23 -7.53
CA LEU A 39 13.16 22.29 -6.80
C LEU A 39 11.71 21.90 -6.46
N SER A 40 11.06 21.11 -7.34
CA SER A 40 9.72 20.58 -7.09
C SER A 40 9.75 19.65 -5.87
N GLU A 41 10.63 18.65 -5.86
CA GLU A 41 10.75 17.73 -4.72
C GLU A 41 11.13 18.47 -3.43
N ALA A 42 12.00 19.49 -3.51
CA ALA A 42 12.31 20.37 -2.38
C ALA A 42 11.06 21.06 -1.83
N ARG A 43 10.23 21.65 -2.70
CA ARG A 43 8.98 22.29 -2.31
C ARG A 43 8.01 21.30 -1.68
N LYS A 44 7.86 20.10 -2.24
CA LYS A 44 7.00 19.06 -1.66
C LYS A 44 7.46 18.69 -0.26
N VAL A 45 8.74 18.37 -0.08
CA VAL A 45 9.26 17.91 1.21
C VAL A 45 9.27 19.03 2.24
N LEU A 46 9.76 20.23 1.88
CA LEU A 46 10.04 21.31 2.83
C LEU A 46 8.90 22.32 3.00
N VAL A 47 7.89 22.34 2.12
CA VAL A 47 6.78 23.29 2.22
C VAL A 47 5.47 22.54 2.45
N GLU A 48 5.15 21.58 1.58
CA GLU A 48 3.83 20.94 1.59
C GLU A 48 3.74 19.82 2.63
N GLN A 49 4.77 18.97 2.71
CA GLN A 49 4.80 17.81 3.60
C GLN A 49 5.50 18.08 4.93
N MET A 50 6.16 19.23 5.08
CA MET A 50 6.90 19.59 6.28
C MET A 50 6.02 19.51 7.54
N SER A 51 4.78 19.99 7.47
CA SER A 51 3.82 19.91 8.58
C SER A 51 3.50 18.46 8.98
N GLY A 52 3.40 17.53 8.03
CA GLY A 52 3.19 16.11 8.31
C GLY A 52 4.41 15.45 8.93
N THR A 53 5.62 15.88 8.55
CA THR A 53 6.85 15.35 9.16
C THR A 53 7.16 15.91 10.55
N LEU A 54 6.59 17.07 10.91
CA LEU A 54 6.85 17.76 12.18
C LEU A 54 5.75 17.55 13.22
N VAL A 55 4.52 17.35 12.78
CA VAL A 55 3.37 17.15 13.67
C VAL A 55 2.90 15.71 13.55
N THR A 56 3.40 14.87 14.44
CA THR A 56 2.89 13.50 14.62
C THR A 56 1.51 13.59 15.25
N ILE A 57 0.52 12.96 14.62
CA ILE A 57 -0.86 12.90 15.15
C ILE A 57 -1.19 11.52 15.72
N ALA A 58 -0.41 10.50 15.36
CA ALA A 58 -0.56 9.16 15.87
C ALA A 58 0.79 8.43 15.87
N LYS A 59 1.13 7.84 17.03
CA LYS A 59 2.33 7.03 17.24
C LYS A 59 2.02 5.54 17.37
N ASP A 60 3.03 4.70 17.19
CA ASP A 60 2.92 3.23 17.25
C ASP A 60 1.76 2.68 16.38
N VAL A 61 1.63 3.21 15.17
CA VAL A 61 0.53 2.87 14.27
C VAL A 61 0.71 1.48 13.65
N LYS A 62 -0.27 0.61 13.91
CA LYS A 62 -0.35 -0.75 13.37
C LYS A 62 -1.63 -0.89 12.56
N ILE A 63 -1.50 -1.43 11.36
CA ILE A 63 -2.64 -1.71 10.47
C ILE A 63 -2.71 -3.22 10.26
N GLN A 64 -3.89 -3.78 10.47
CA GLN A 64 -4.20 -5.17 10.17
C GLN A 64 -5.45 -5.23 9.30
N VAL A 65 -5.39 -6.04 8.25
CA VAL A 65 -6.54 -6.34 7.41
C VAL A 65 -6.92 -7.80 7.60
N GLU A 66 -8.18 -8.02 7.92
CA GLU A 66 -8.77 -9.35 8.07
C GLU A 66 -9.79 -9.56 6.96
N PHE A 67 -9.53 -10.48 6.04
CA PHE A 67 -10.46 -10.80 4.96
C PHE A 67 -11.50 -11.82 5.40
N ASN A 68 -12.75 -11.60 5.01
CA ASN A 68 -13.82 -12.54 5.25
C ASN A 68 -13.68 -13.76 4.31
N PRO A 69 -13.44 -14.98 4.83
CA PRO A 69 -13.27 -16.18 4.01
C PRO A 69 -14.53 -16.57 3.21
N ALA A 70 -15.71 -16.05 3.55
CA ALA A 70 -16.93 -16.22 2.74
C ALA A 70 -16.94 -15.36 1.46
N ALA A 71 -16.14 -14.28 1.43
CA ALA A 71 -16.06 -13.35 0.31
C ALA A 71 -14.73 -13.49 -0.46
N VAL A 72 -13.62 -13.78 0.24
CA VAL A 72 -12.27 -13.82 -0.31
C VAL A 72 -11.59 -15.14 0.05
N ARG A 73 -11.22 -15.91 -0.98
CA ARG A 73 -10.53 -17.20 -0.84
C ARG A 73 -9.05 -17.05 -0.51
N SER A 74 -8.39 -16.11 -1.18
CA SER A 74 -6.98 -15.79 -0.97
C SER A 74 -6.70 -14.36 -1.37
N TYR A 75 -5.61 -13.80 -0.86
CA TYR A 75 -5.22 -12.43 -1.14
C TYR A 75 -3.71 -12.27 -1.07
N ARG A 76 -3.21 -11.19 -1.67
CA ARG A 76 -1.82 -10.77 -1.63
C ARG A 76 -1.73 -9.26 -1.55
N LEU A 77 -0.91 -8.75 -0.62
CA LEU A 77 -0.56 -7.34 -0.57
C LEU A 77 0.37 -6.99 -1.74
N ILE A 78 0.03 -5.94 -2.50
CA ILE A 78 0.84 -5.42 -3.60
C ILE A 78 1.66 -4.25 -3.08
N GLY A 79 2.99 -4.40 -3.11
CA GLY A 79 3.90 -3.43 -2.49
C GLY A 79 3.96 -3.60 -0.97
N TYR A 80 4.56 -2.61 -0.27
CA TYR A 80 4.75 -2.63 1.20
C TYR A 80 5.42 -3.89 1.80
N GLU A 81 6.04 -4.73 0.97
CA GLU A 81 6.62 -6.03 1.34
C GLU A 81 7.66 -5.92 2.49
N ASN A 82 8.40 -4.81 2.54
CA ASN A 82 9.45 -4.58 3.54
C ASN A 82 8.93 -4.12 4.92
N ARG A 83 7.63 -3.81 5.06
CA ARG A 83 7.02 -3.31 6.31
C ARG A 83 5.89 -4.21 6.83
N MET A 84 5.83 -5.46 6.35
CA MET A 84 4.78 -6.40 6.76
C MET A 84 5.01 -6.86 8.21
N LEU A 85 4.05 -6.58 9.07
CA LEU A 85 4.05 -7.00 10.47
C LEU A 85 3.50 -8.44 10.58
N ALA A 86 4.10 -9.26 11.45
CA ALA A 86 3.53 -10.55 11.80
C ALA A 86 2.17 -10.38 12.50
N LYS A 87 1.26 -11.34 12.34
CA LYS A 87 -0.10 -11.21 12.92
C LYS A 87 -0.06 -11.12 14.44
N GLU A 88 0.89 -11.82 15.05
CA GLU A 88 1.11 -11.92 16.49
C GLU A 88 1.61 -10.58 17.06
N ASP A 89 2.38 -9.83 16.27
CA ASP A 89 2.96 -8.55 16.65
C ASP A 89 1.93 -7.39 16.64
N PHE A 90 0.74 -7.58 16.05
CA PHE A 90 -0.30 -6.54 15.98
C PHE A 90 -0.83 -6.12 17.38
N ASN A 91 -0.94 -7.08 18.29
CA ASN A 91 -1.42 -6.84 19.66
C ASN A 91 -0.29 -6.57 20.67
N ASP A 92 0.98 -6.68 20.24
CA ASP A 92 2.14 -6.46 21.11
C ASP A 92 2.53 -4.98 21.10
N ASP A 93 2.14 -4.24 22.13
CA ASP A 93 2.46 -2.81 22.30
C ASP A 93 3.95 -2.54 22.57
N THR A 94 4.80 -3.58 22.70
CA THR A 94 6.26 -3.43 22.81
C THR A 94 6.97 -3.40 21.46
N LYS A 95 6.29 -3.76 20.38
CA LYS A 95 6.81 -3.70 19.01
C LYS A 95 6.73 -2.29 18.44
N ASP A 96 7.87 -1.84 17.94
CA ASP A 96 8.03 -0.58 17.22
C ASP A 96 7.19 -0.60 15.95
N ALA A 97 6.46 0.49 15.69
CA ALA A 97 5.52 0.57 14.59
C ALA A 97 5.60 1.95 13.88
N GLY A 98 4.78 2.17 12.86
CA GLY A 98 4.89 3.37 12.04
C GLY A 98 4.34 4.62 12.75
N GLU A 99 4.80 5.79 12.31
CA GLU A 99 4.27 7.08 12.76
C GLU A 99 3.39 7.69 11.65
N ILE A 100 2.28 8.32 12.02
CA ILE A 100 1.43 9.06 11.08
C ILE A 100 1.43 10.54 11.45
N GLY A 101 1.89 11.34 10.49
CA GLY A 101 1.88 12.78 10.52
C GLY A 101 0.57 13.41 10.07
N ALA A 102 0.34 14.66 10.48
CA ALA A 102 -0.79 15.44 10.00
C ALA A 102 -0.79 15.54 8.46
N GLY A 103 -1.89 15.12 7.82
CA GLY A 103 -2.01 15.15 6.36
C GLY A 103 -1.32 13.99 5.63
N HIS A 104 -0.75 13.00 6.34
CA HIS A 104 -0.28 11.77 5.71
C HIS A 104 -1.45 10.90 5.26
N SER A 105 -1.31 10.29 4.09
CA SER A 105 -2.23 9.29 3.56
C SER A 105 -1.46 8.04 3.16
N VAL A 106 -1.99 6.88 3.51
CA VAL A 106 -1.39 5.57 3.22
C VAL A 106 -2.35 4.79 2.34
N VAL A 107 -1.84 4.25 1.25
CA VAL A 107 -2.61 3.40 0.34
C VAL A 107 -1.96 2.01 0.33
N ALA A 108 -2.74 1.00 0.71
CA ALA A 108 -2.38 -0.41 0.56
C ALA A 108 -3.28 -1.03 -0.51
N LEU A 109 -2.66 -1.69 -1.49
CA LEU A 109 -3.38 -2.40 -2.55
C LEU A 109 -3.32 -3.90 -2.28
N TYR A 110 -4.46 -4.57 -2.40
CA TYR A 110 -4.53 -6.03 -2.30
C TYR A 110 -5.05 -6.61 -3.60
N GLU A 111 -4.40 -7.65 -4.08
CA GLU A 111 -4.96 -8.57 -5.06
C GLU A 111 -5.76 -9.63 -4.30
N VAL A 112 -7.01 -9.86 -4.70
CA VAL A 112 -7.90 -10.82 -4.03
C VAL A 112 -8.44 -11.83 -5.03
N VAL A 113 -8.61 -13.07 -4.57
CA VAL A 113 -9.35 -14.12 -5.28
C VAL A 113 -10.70 -14.25 -4.59
N PRO A 114 -11.82 -13.91 -5.26
CA PRO A 114 -13.15 -14.07 -4.68
C PRO A 114 -13.43 -15.52 -4.28
N ALA A 115 -14.19 -15.73 -3.21
CA ALA A 115 -14.57 -17.07 -2.75
C ALA A 115 -15.60 -17.74 -3.67
N ASN A 116 -16.46 -16.94 -4.32
CA ASN A 116 -17.60 -17.41 -5.10
C ASN A 116 -17.36 -17.24 -6.62
N LEU A 117 -16.18 -17.66 -7.11
CA LEU A 117 -15.90 -17.62 -8.54
C LEU A 117 -16.75 -18.66 -9.29
N PRO A 118 -17.23 -18.35 -10.50
CA PRO A 118 -17.93 -19.32 -11.32
C PRO A 118 -17.00 -20.50 -11.69
N PRO A 119 -17.56 -21.72 -11.87
CA PRO A 119 -16.76 -22.88 -12.24
C PRO A 119 -15.89 -22.61 -13.48
N GLY A 120 -14.58 -22.90 -13.37
CA GLY A 120 -13.61 -22.67 -14.44
C GLY A 120 -12.99 -21.28 -14.49
N ALA A 121 -13.45 -20.32 -13.66
CA ALA A 121 -12.81 -19.01 -13.49
C ALA A 121 -11.81 -18.98 -12.33
N GLU A 122 -11.65 -20.10 -11.63
CA GLU A 122 -10.68 -20.20 -10.54
C GLU A 122 -9.24 -20.10 -11.08
N PRO A 123 -8.37 -19.30 -10.47
CA PRO A 123 -6.96 -19.30 -10.83
C PRO A 123 -6.39 -20.70 -10.59
N ARG A 124 -5.56 -21.18 -11.53
CA ARG A 124 -4.92 -22.50 -11.41
C ARG A 124 -4.13 -22.52 -10.09
N PRO A 125 -4.44 -23.44 -9.16
CA PRO A 125 -3.74 -23.50 -7.88
C PRO A 125 -2.25 -23.77 -8.12
N ALA A 126 -1.40 -23.11 -7.33
CA ALA A 126 0.05 -23.26 -7.44
C ALA A 126 0.55 -24.66 -7.01
N VAL A 127 -0.30 -25.41 -6.32
CA VAL A 127 -0.04 -26.76 -5.81
C VAL A 127 -1.26 -27.64 -5.99
N ASP A 128 -1.04 -28.95 -6.15
CA ASP A 128 -2.12 -29.93 -6.22
C ASP A 128 -2.90 -30.00 -4.91
N SER A 129 -4.16 -30.43 -4.99
CA SER A 129 -4.98 -30.68 -3.82
C SER A 129 -4.31 -31.72 -2.92
N LEU A 130 -4.11 -31.38 -1.65
CA LEU A 130 -3.50 -32.28 -0.69
C LEU A 130 -4.38 -33.50 -0.46
N LYS A 131 -3.83 -34.70 -0.72
CA LYS A 131 -4.56 -35.97 -0.65
C LYS A 131 -5.13 -36.30 0.74
N TYR A 132 -4.46 -35.84 1.80
CA TYR A 132 -4.75 -36.22 3.19
C TYR A 132 -5.25 -35.07 4.06
N GLN A 133 -5.39 -33.87 3.50
CA GLN A 133 -5.76 -32.68 4.25
C GLN A 133 -7.03 -32.10 3.64
N ALA A 134 -8.02 -31.84 4.49
CA ALA A 134 -9.15 -31.02 4.09
C ALA A 134 -8.67 -29.56 3.88
N PRO A 135 -9.34 -28.78 3.02
CA PRO A 135 -9.13 -27.34 2.97
C PRO A 135 -9.19 -26.73 4.37
N ALA A 136 -8.28 -25.81 4.69
CA ALA A 136 -8.11 -25.27 6.05
C ALA A 136 -9.37 -24.61 6.63
N ILE A 137 -10.34 -24.22 5.79
CA ILE A 137 -11.61 -23.62 6.22
C ILE A 137 -12.74 -24.21 5.38
N SER A 138 -13.70 -24.88 6.02
CA SER A 138 -14.96 -25.27 5.38
C SER A 138 -16.04 -24.22 5.64
N PRO A 139 -17.00 -23.99 4.71
CA PRO A 139 -18.11 -23.05 4.92
C PRO A 139 -18.92 -23.32 6.19
N ALA A 140 -19.00 -24.58 6.64
CA ALA A 140 -19.70 -24.98 7.86
C ALA A 140 -18.98 -24.55 9.16
N GLN A 141 -17.71 -24.19 9.08
CA GLN A 141 -16.89 -23.75 10.23
C GLN A 141 -16.78 -22.22 10.32
N LEU A 142 -17.42 -21.48 9.41
CA LEU A 142 -17.39 -20.03 9.42
C LEU A 142 -18.23 -19.48 10.56
N ALA A 143 -17.68 -18.48 11.26
CA ALA A 143 -18.42 -17.72 12.27
C ALA A 143 -19.64 -17.03 11.63
N GLU A 144 -20.68 -16.77 12.43
CA GLU A 144 -21.89 -16.11 11.94
C GLU A 144 -21.60 -14.74 11.30
N ALA A 145 -20.60 -14.03 11.84
CA ALA A 145 -20.12 -12.77 11.28
C ALA A 145 -19.67 -12.87 9.82
N ALA A 146 -19.22 -14.05 9.35
CA ALA A 146 -18.85 -14.24 7.95
C ALA A 146 -20.04 -14.08 6.97
N LYS A 147 -21.28 -14.17 7.47
CA LYS A 147 -22.51 -13.98 6.68
C LYS A 147 -22.97 -12.52 6.60
N SER A 148 -22.20 -11.57 7.15
CA SER A 148 -22.53 -10.13 7.18
C SER A 148 -22.58 -9.45 5.81
N GLY A 149 -22.04 -10.12 4.78
CA GLY A 149 -21.79 -9.53 3.46
C GLY A 149 -20.58 -8.60 3.42
N GLU A 150 -19.76 -8.57 4.48
CA GLU A 150 -18.49 -7.85 4.51
C GLU A 150 -17.40 -8.61 3.77
N THR A 151 -16.55 -7.87 3.06
CA THR A 151 -15.42 -8.42 2.32
C THR A 151 -14.18 -8.51 3.21
N MET A 152 -13.97 -7.50 4.06
CA MET A 152 -12.85 -7.43 5.00
C MET A 152 -13.15 -6.47 6.14
N THR A 153 -12.34 -6.56 7.20
CA THR A 153 -12.29 -5.59 8.29
C THR A 153 -10.89 -4.99 8.36
N VAL A 154 -10.80 -3.66 8.39
CA VAL A 154 -9.55 -2.93 8.60
C VAL A 154 -9.47 -2.54 10.07
N LYS A 155 -8.40 -2.95 10.73
CA LYS A 155 -8.11 -2.64 12.13
C LYS A 155 -6.90 -1.72 12.18
N LEU A 156 -7.08 -0.56 12.80
CA LEU A 156 -6.03 0.44 13.02
C LEU A 156 -5.84 0.59 14.52
N ARG A 157 -4.64 0.27 14.99
CA ARG A 157 -4.22 0.51 16.38
C ARG A 157 -3.23 1.66 16.38
N TYR A 158 -3.40 2.61 17.29
CA TYR A 158 -2.51 3.77 17.42
C TYR A 158 -2.52 4.34 18.84
N LYS A 159 -1.53 5.16 19.16
CA LYS A 159 -1.49 5.97 20.38
C LYS A 159 -1.54 7.45 20.01
N GLU A 160 -2.16 8.26 20.87
CA GLU A 160 -2.08 9.73 20.73
C GLU A 160 -0.62 10.20 20.88
N PRO A 161 -0.24 11.36 20.32
CA PRO A 161 1.17 11.82 20.32
C PRO A 161 1.78 11.84 21.74
N ASP A 162 1.04 12.40 22.70
CA ASP A 162 1.44 12.52 24.10
C ASP A 162 0.91 11.39 25.00
N GLY A 163 0.18 10.42 24.45
CA GLY A 163 -0.49 9.37 25.21
C GLY A 163 0.18 8.01 25.06
N ASP A 164 0.22 7.19 26.11
CA ASP A 164 0.77 5.83 26.02
C ASP A 164 -0.29 4.74 25.89
N LEU A 165 -1.56 5.13 25.98
CA LEU A 165 -2.70 4.24 25.82
C LEU A 165 -3.02 4.01 24.34
N SER A 166 -3.00 2.74 23.97
CA SER A 166 -3.32 2.24 22.64
C SER A 166 -4.84 2.28 22.40
N LYS A 167 -5.25 2.85 21.27
CA LYS A 167 -6.63 2.93 20.79
C LYS A 167 -6.80 2.04 19.56
N LEU A 168 -7.92 1.32 19.50
CA LEU A 168 -8.28 0.46 18.37
C LEU A 168 -9.47 1.06 17.62
N ILE A 169 -9.34 1.18 16.30
CA ILE A 169 -10.40 1.50 15.37
C ILE A 169 -10.62 0.26 14.49
N GLU A 170 -11.86 -0.19 14.38
CA GLU A 170 -12.24 -1.29 13.49
C GLU A 170 -13.26 -0.78 12.47
N MET A 171 -12.99 -1.04 11.20
CA MET A 171 -13.83 -0.60 10.09
C MET A 171 -14.15 -1.79 9.19
N PRO A 172 -15.35 -2.37 9.29
CA PRO A 172 -15.81 -3.37 8.32
C PRO A 172 -16.06 -2.71 6.96
N VAL A 173 -15.70 -3.42 5.89
CA VAL A 173 -15.79 -2.95 4.51
C VAL A 173 -16.60 -3.95 3.69
N LYS A 174 -17.58 -3.43 2.95
CA LYS A 174 -18.38 -4.18 1.98
C LYS A 174 -17.94 -3.79 0.57
N ASP A 175 -17.87 -4.78 -0.32
CA ASP A 175 -17.74 -4.51 -1.74
C ASP A 175 -19.08 -3.99 -2.29
N GLU A 176 -19.08 -2.75 -2.75
CA GLU A 176 -20.26 -2.11 -3.37
C GLU A 176 -20.43 -2.49 -4.85
N GLY A 177 -19.57 -3.36 -5.40
CA GLY A 177 -19.64 -3.80 -6.80
C GLY A 177 -19.31 -2.69 -7.79
N LYS A 178 -18.56 -1.66 -7.35
CA LYS A 178 -18.16 -0.54 -8.22
C LYS A 178 -17.22 -1.02 -9.31
N THR A 179 -17.50 -0.60 -10.54
CA THR A 179 -16.60 -0.85 -11.66
C THR A 179 -15.33 -0.01 -11.52
N LEU A 180 -14.25 -0.41 -12.21
CA LEU A 180 -13.01 0.34 -12.25
C LEU A 180 -13.22 1.80 -12.69
N THR A 181 -14.11 2.04 -13.65
CA THR A 181 -14.42 3.40 -14.13
C THR A 181 -15.12 4.24 -13.06
N ALA A 182 -15.98 3.63 -12.24
CA ALA A 182 -16.71 4.27 -11.15
C ALA A 182 -15.91 4.38 -9.83
N SER A 183 -14.69 3.84 -9.80
CA SER A 183 -13.80 3.95 -8.63
C SER A 183 -13.23 5.36 -8.46
N SER A 184 -12.66 5.64 -7.28
CA SER A 184 -12.05 6.93 -6.97
C SER A 184 -10.80 7.19 -7.81
N ASP A 185 -10.48 8.47 -7.97
CA ASP A 185 -9.26 8.90 -8.67
C ASP A 185 -8.01 8.32 -7.99
N GLU A 186 -8.00 8.27 -6.65
CA GLU A 186 -6.94 7.66 -5.83
C GLU A 186 -6.76 6.18 -6.14
N TYR A 187 -7.85 5.42 -6.28
CA TYR A 187 -7.76 4.01 -6.61
C TYR A 187 -7.17 3.82 -8.02
N LYS A 188 -7.68 4.56 -9.01
CA LYS A 188 -7.18 4.50 -10.39
C LYS A 188 -5.70 4.85 -10.47
N PHE A 189 -5.30 5.94 -9.81
CA PHE A 189 -3.92 6.40 -9.82
C PHE A 189 -2.98 5.42 -9.11
N SER A 190 -3.34 4.96 -7.92
CA SER A 190 -2.52 3.97 -7.19
C SER A 190 -2.41 2.64 -7.94
N ALA A 191 -3.50 2.16 -8.56
CA ALA A 191 -3.48 0.98 -9.42
C ALA A 191 -2.56 1.17 -10.64
N ALA A 192 -2.54 2.38 -11.23
CA ALA A 192 -1.60 2.70 -12.31
C ALA A 192 -0.14 2.64 -11.85
N VAL A 193 0.18 3.18 -10.65
CA VAL A 193 1.53 3.13 -10.07
C VAL A 193 1.97 1.69 -9.80
N ALA A 194 1.13 0.88 -9.18
CA ALA A 194 1.42 -0.54 -8.94
C ALA A 194 1.59 -1.29 -10.27
N GLY A 195 0.69 -1.06 -11.22
CA GLY A 195 0.73 -1.64 -12.55
C GLY A 195 2.00 -1.29 -13.33
N PHE A 196 2.44 -0.04 -13.27
CA PHE A 196 3.70 0.42 -13.86
C PHE A 196 4.90 -0.37 -13.32
N GLY A 197 4.96 -0.58 -12.00
CA GLY A 197 5.99 -1.40 -11.37
C GLY A 197 5.98 -2.86 -11.85
N LEU A 198 4.80 -3.46 -12.00
CA LEU A 198 4.64 -4.81 -12.54
C LEU A 198 5.13 -4.92 -14.00
N LEU A 199 4.84 -3.93 -14.84
CA LEU A 199 5.30 -3.88 -16.23
C LEU A 199 6.82 -3.71 -16.34
N LEU A 200 7.41 -2.82 -15.54
CA LEU A 200 8.86 -2.60 -15.52
C LEU A 200 9.62 -3.86 -15.13
N ARG A 201 9.12 -4.60 -14.13
CA ARG A 201 9.72 -5.85 -13.65
C ARG A 201 9.42 -7.06 -14.51
N ASP A 202 8.63 -6.89 -15.57
CA ASP A 202 8.11 -7.99 -16.37
C ASP A 202 7.45 -9.10 -15.52
N SER A 203 6.68 -8.68 -14.52
CA SER A 203 6.16 -9.57 -13.49
C SER A 203 5.26 -10.67 -14.07
N ALA A 204 5.41 -11.90 -13.57
CA ALA A 204 4.50 -13.02 -13.86
C ALA A 204 3.04 -12.71 -13.45
N TYR A 205 2.85 -11.74 -12.56
CA TYR A 205 1.54 -11.32 -12.05
C TYR A 205 0.97 -10.09 -12.76
N LYS A 206 1.61 -9.60 -13.83
CA LYS A 206 1.06 -8.45 -14.58
C LYS A 206 -0.24 -8.81 -15.33
N GLY A 207 -0.57 -10.09 -15.47
CA GLY A 207 -1.78 -10.54 -16.16
C GLY A 207 -1.85 -9.99 -17.59
N THR A 208 -2.99 -9.40 -17.94
CA THR A 208 -3.23 -8.74 -19.25
C THR A 208 -2.91 -7.25 -19.24
N LEU A 209 -2.28 -6.75 -18.18
CA LEU A 209 -1.96 -5.33 -18.06
C LEU A 209 -1.03 -4.88 -19.20
N SER A 210 -1.36 -3.73 -19.80
CA SER A 210 -0.59 -3.10 -20.87
C SER A 210 -0.14 -1.69 -20.47
N TRP A 211 0.90 -1.18 -21.13
CA TRP A 211 1.35 0.20 -20.97
C TRP A 211 0.23 1.21 -21.22
N GLU A 212 -0.62 0.94 -22.21
CA GLU A 212 -1.81 1.75 -22.51
C GLU A 212 -2.81 1.75 -21.35
N THR A 213 -3.10 0.58 -20.78
CA THR A 213 -4.02 0.45 -19.64
C THR A 213 -3.50 1.21 -18.42
N VAL A 214 -2.21 1.06 -18.10
CA VAL A 214 -1.56 1.79 -17.01
C VAL A 214 -1.63 3.30 -17.24
N ARG A 215 -1.30 3.76 -18.44
CA ARG A 215 -1.34 5.18 -18.78
C ARG A 215 -2.74 5.76 -18.68
N ARG A 216 -3.75 5.04 -19.18
CA ARG A 216 -5.16 5.45 -19.07
C ARG A 216 -5.58 5.59 -17.62
N LEU A 217 -5.28 4.60 -16.76
CA LEU A 217 -5.59 4.67 -15.34
C LEU A 217 -4.91 5.86 -14.64
N ALA A 218 -3.66 6.15 -15.00
CA ALA A 218 -2.95 7.31 -14.47
C ALA A 218 -3.58 8.64 -14.90
N ILE A 219 -4.10 8.74 -16.13
CA ILE A 219 -4.83 9.91 -16.62
C ILE A 219 -6.15 10.06 -15.88
N ASP A 220 -6.94 8.99 -15.85
CA ASP A 220 -8.27 8.99 -15.21
C ASP A 220 -8.18 9.27 -13.71
N GLY A 221 -7.06 8.86 -13.08
CA GLY A 221 -6.76 9.14 -11.67
C GLY A 221 -5.91 10.39 -11.42
N LYS A 222 -5.57 11.20 -12.43
CA LYS A 222 -4.66 12.34 -12.24
C LYS A 222 -5.23 13.39 -11.27
N GLY A 223 -6.55 13.61 -11.29
CA GLY A 223 -7.20 14.63 -10.46
C GLY A 223 -6.59 16.03 -10.66
N ALA A 224 -6.63 16.85 -9.60
CA ALA A 224 -6.17 18.25 -9.66
C ALA A 224 -4.65 18.42 -9.79
N ASP A 225 -3.86 17.44 -9.35
CA ASP A 225 -2.39 17.38 -9.48
C ASP A 225 -1.66 18.72 -9.26
N LYS A 226 -1.98 19.41 -8.15
CA LYS A 226 -1.53 20.78 -7.88
C LYS A 226 -0.01 20.99 -7.96
N LEU A 227 0.76 19.92 -7.71
CA LEU A 227 2.21 19.94 -7.68
C LEU A 227 2.85 19.29 -8.93
N GLY A 228 2.04 18.75 -9.84
CA GLY A 228 2.49 18.20 -11.12
C GLY A 228 3.05 16.77 -11.09
N TYR A 229 3.19 16.13 -9.92
CA TYR A 229 3.79 14.80 -9.79
C TYR A 229 3.01 13.70 -10.51
N ARG A 230 1.68 13.75 -10.48
CA ARG A 230 0.87 12.76 -11.21
C ARG A 230 1.04 12.94 -12.73
N GLY A 231 1.28 14.17 -13.18
CA GLY A 231 1.68 14.50 -14.55
C GLY A 231 3.08 14.04 -14.92
N GLU A 232 4.06 14.20 -14.03
CA GLU A 232 5.42 13.68 -14.22
C GLU A 232 5.42 12.15 -14.34
N PHE A 233 4.62 11.47 -13.54
CA PHE A 233 4.44 10.02 -13.62
C PHE A 233 3.96 9.57 -15.02
N LEU A 234 3.07 10.33 -15.67
CA LEU A 234 2.66 10.04 -17.06
C LEU A 234 3.85 10.11 -18.03
N GLN A 235 4.75 11.07 -17.86
CA GLN A 235 5.96 11.17 -18.68
C GLN A 235 6.91 10.00 -18.43
N LEU A 236 7.00 9.50 -17.19
CA LEU A 236 7.79 8.32 -16.86
C LEU A 236 7.23 7.06 -17.53
N ILE A 237 5.91 6.90 -17.58
CA ILE A 237 5.25 5.81 -18.31
C ILE A 237 5.64 5.86 -19.80
N ASP A 238 5.55 7.04 -20.42
CA ASP A 238 5.84 7.21 -21.85
C ASP A 238 7.32 6.95 -22.17
N LYS A 239 8.24 7.46 -21.34
CA LYS A 239 9.68 7.19 -21.46
C LYS A 239 10.00 5.69 -21.31
N ALA A 240 9.46 5.05 -20.28
CA ALA A 240 9.71 3.63 -20.02
C ALA A 240 9.20 2.73 -21.16
N ARG A 241 8.01 3.04 -21.68
CA ARG A 241 7.43 2.35 -22.84
C ARG A 241 8.37 2.47 -24.05
N GLY A 242 8.81 3.68 -24.39
CA GLY A 242 9.72 3.91 -25.52
C GLY A 242 11.06 3.17 -25.38
N LEU A 243 11.60 3.07 -24.16
CA LEU A 243 12.83 2.31 -23.89
C LEU A 243 12.66 0.79 -24.03
N LYS A 244 11.48 0.25 -23.75
CA LYS A 244 11.17 -1.18 -23.97
C LYS A 244 10.95 -1.49 -25.45
N GLU A 245 10.34 -0.58 -26.21
CA GLU A 245 10.12 -0.75 -27.66
C GLU A 245 11.42 -0.63 -28.48
N THR A 246 12.45 0.04 -27.94
CA THR A 246 13.75 0.23 -28.61
C THR A 246 14.82 -0.79 -28.23
N ARG A 247 14.54 -1.71 -27.30
CA ARG A 247 15.44 -2.82 -26.95
C ARG A 247 15.06 -4.07 -27.76
N PRO A 248 15.93 -4.55 -28.67
CA PRO A 248 15.69 -5.79 -29.42
C PRO A 248 15.69 -7.03 -28.51
#